data_AF-A0A0N0RQK3-F1
#
_entry.id   AF-A0A0N0RQK3-F1
#
_cell.length_a   1.000
_cell.length_b   1.000
_cell.length_c   1.000
_cell.angle_alpha   90.00
_cell.angle_beta   90.00
_cell.angle_gamma   90.00
#
_symmetry.space_group_name_H-M   'P 1'
#
loop_
_entity.id
_entity.type
_entity.pdbx_description
1 polymer ?
#
loop_
_entity_poly.entity_id
_entity_poly.type
_entity_poly.pdbx_seq_one_letter_code
_entity_poly.pdbx_strand_id
1 'polypeptide(L)'
;MGSFINLPEDELAIKDAAVLEKQTKPLVLYTEAWILSAMETAGKEIENEEERKALKNIGIGKPATRASIIETPSTRNYFRRDKHSLIPAEKGLQVVQHKLFCRHQHK
;
A
#
# COMPACT_ATOMS: atom_id res chain seq x y z
N MET A 1 8.17 -59.78 19.87
CA MET A 1 9.43 -59.29 19.29
C MET A 1 9.07 -58.36 18.14
N GLY A 2 9.32 -57.07 18.31
CA GLY A 2 8.86 -56.02 17.40
C GLY A 2 9.59 -56.07 16.06
N SER A 3 8.82 -56.06 14.97
CA SER A 3 9.32 -55.87 13.62
C SER A 3 9.54 -54.37 13.38
N PHE A 4 10.80 -53.99 13.30
CA PHE A 4 11.24 -52.66 12.89
C PHE A 4 10.87 -52.43 11.42
N ILE A 5 10.13 -51.36 11.17
CA ILE A 5 9.84 -50.86 9.82
C ILE A 5 11.11 -50.13 9.37
N ASN A 6 11.83 -50.68 8.40
CA ASN A 6 12.91 -49.97 7.72
C ASN A 6 12.28 -48.93 6.79
N LEU A 7 12.48 -47.64 7.11
CA LEU A 7 12.33 -46.55 6.16
C LEU A 7 13.63 -46.51 5.33
N PRO A 8 13.60 -46.79 4.01
CA PRO A 8 14.76 -46.60 3.17
C PRO A 8 15.01 -45.10 2.98
N GLU A 9 16.27 -44.74 2.75
CA GLU A 9 16.74 -43.39 2.42
C GLU A 9 15.70 -42.63 1.58
N ASP A 10 15.32 -41.43 2.05
CA ASP A 10 14.22 -40.60 1.57
C ASP A 10 14.37 -40.18 0.09
N GLU A 11 14.23 -41.11 -0.85
CA GLU A 11 14.06 -40.81 -2.27
C GLU A 11 12.59 -40.47 -2.54
N LEU A 12 12.27 -39.17 -2.46
CA LEU A 12 10.97 -38.64 -2.85
C LEU A 12 10.87 -38.55 -4.38
N ALA A 13 10.24 -39.55 -5.00
CA ALA A 13 9.89 -39.49 -6.41
C ALA A 13 8.88 -38.36 -6.69
N ILE A 14 9.21 -37.45 -7.62
CA ILE A 14 8.31 -36.39 -8.08
C ILE A 14 7.11 -37.06 -8.76
N LYS A 15 5.94 -36.98 -8.11
CA LYS A 15 4.70 -37.61 -8.60
C LYS A 15 4.06 -36.86 -9.77
N ASP A 16 4.28 -35.55 -9.85
CA ASP A 16 3.73 -34.69 -10.88
C ASP A 16 4.53 -33.39 -10.97
N ALA A 17 4.65 -32.83 -12.18
CA ALA A 17 5.32 -31.57 -12.45
C ALA A 17 4.50 -30.78 -13.48
N ALA A 18 3.83 -29.72 -13.01
CA ALA A 18 2.99 -28.87 -13.84
C ALA A 18 3.62 -27.48 -14.05
N VAL A 19 3.65 -27.02 -15.30
CA VAL A 19 4.01 -25.64 -15.63
C VAL A 19 2.81 -24.74 -15.34
N LEU A 20 2.90 -23.95 -14.27
CA LEU A 20 1.87 -22.99 -13.87
C LEU A 20 2.19 -21.61 -14.43
N GLU A 21 1.51 -21.23 -15.50
CA GLU A 21 1.52 -19.85 -15.97
C GLU A 21 0.73 -18.96 -14.99
N LYS A 22 1.41 -17.94 -14.45
CA LYS A 22 0.80 -16.96 -13.53
C LYS A 22 0.84 -15.58 -14.16
N GLN A 23 -0.24 -14.83 -14.00
CA GLN A 23 -0.31 -13.43 -14.37
C GLN A 23 -0.29 -12.55 -13.12
N THR A 24 0.43 -11.43 -13.20
CA THR A 24 0.40 -10.41 -12.15
C THR A 24 -0.95 -9.70 -12.19
N LYS A 25 -1.49 -9.41 -11.01
CA LYS A 25 -2.72 -8.64 -10.88
C LYS A 25 -2.35 -7.16 -10.71
N PRO A 26 -3.12 -6.24 -11.29
CA PRO A 26 -2.97 -4.82 -10.99
C PRO A 26 -3.15 -4.58 -9.49
N LEU A 27 -2.48 -3.56 -8.97
CA LEU A 27 -2.61 -3.17 -7.57
C LEU A 27 -4.07 -2.83 -7.26
N VAL A 28 -4.51 -3.27 -6.08
CA VAL A 28 -5.81 -2.88 -5.54
C VAL A 28 -5.81 -1.41 -5.19
N LEU A 29 -6.96 -0.76 -5.45
CA LEU A 29 -7.16 0.64 -5.09
C LEU A 29 -7.15 0.83 -3.57
N TYR A 30 -6.74 2.03 -3.15
CA TYR A 30 -6.69 2.38 -1.74
C TYR A 30 -8.08 2.46 -1.11
N THR A 31 -8.12 2.13 0.17
CA THR A 31 -9.29 2.26 1.05
C THR A 31 -9.03 3.39 2.04
N GLU A 32 -10.07 3.89 2.71
CA GLU A 32 -9.88 4.88 3.77
C GLU A 32 -9.05 4.34 4.94
N ALA A 33 -9.23 3.07 5.30
CA ALA A 33 -8.43 2.43 6.33
C ALA A 33 -6.93 2.43 5.97
N TRP A 34 -6.61 2.18 4.70
CA TRP A 34 -5.24 2.27 4.22
C TRP A 34 -4.71 3.71 4.31
N ILE A 35 -5.49 4.71 3.87
CA ILE A 35 -5.08 6.12 3.94
C ILE A 35 -4.87 6.55 5.40
N LEU A 36 -5.75 6.17 6.32
CA LEU A 36 -5.60 6.48 7.75
C LEU A 36 -4.30 5.90 8.32
N SER A 37 -3.96 4.65 7.97
CA SER A 37 -2.71 4.01 8.37
C SER A 37 -1.49 4.73 7.76
N ALA A 38 -1.56 5.10 6.49
CA ALA A 38 -0.51 5.85 5.81
C ALA A 38 -0.31 7.25 6.42
N MET A 39 -1.39 7.92 6.83
CA MET A 39 -1.31 9.20 7.54
C MET A 39 -0.65 9.03 8.91
N GLU A 40 -0.95 7.97 9.64
CA GLU A 40 -0.35 7.72 10.96
C GLU A 40 1.15 7.41 10.88
N THR A 41 1.53 6.63 9.89
CA THR A 41 2.91 6.14 9.73
C THR A 41 3.70 6.93 8.69
N ALA A 42 3.25 8.14 8.36
CA ALA A 42 3.91 9.00 7.39
C ALA A 42 5.38 9.25 7.77
N GLY A 43 6.28 8.99 6.83
CA GLY A 43 7.73 9.07 7.04
C GLY A 43 8.40 7.76 7.45
N LYS A 44 7.66 6.65 7.61
CA LYS A 44 8.23 5.34 7.93
C LYS A 44 9.23 4.84 6.86
N GLU A 45 8.97 5.12 5.59
CA GLU A 45 9.77 4.69 4.44
C GLU A 45 10.96 5.64 4.14
N ILE A 46 11.23 6.63 5.00
CA ILE A 46 12.38 7.53 4.82
C ILE A 46 13.66 6.80 5.22
N GLU A 47 14.61 6.74 4.30
CA GLU A 47 15.89 6.04 4.47
C GLU A 47 16.82 6.74 5.47
N ASN A 48 16.80 8.08 5.51
CA ASN A 48 17.60 8.85 6.44
C ASN A 48 17.03 8.73 7.87
N GLU A 49 17.85 8.20 8.79
CA GLU A 49 17.43 7.93 10.16
C GLU A 49 17.10 9.20 10.96
N GLU A 50 17.78 10.31 10.71
CA GLU A 50 17.53 11.58 11.39
C GLU A 50 16.18 12.17 10.97
N GLU A 51 15.91 12.18 9.66
CA GLU A 51 14.64 12.64 9.09
C GLU A 51 13.47 11.76 9.54
N ARG A 52 13.68 10.43 9.55
CA ARG A 52 12.69 9.45 10.03
C ARG A 52 12.35 9.66 11.50
N LYS A 53 13.35 9.90 12.35
CA LYS A 53 13.14 10.21 13.77
C LYS A 53 12.39 11.54 13.96
N ALA A 54 12.70 12.55 13.15
CA ALA A 54 12.02 13.84 13.21
C ALA A 54 10.51 13.73 12.94
N LEU A 55 10.10 12.79 12.09
CA LEU A 55 8.69 12.56 11.73
C LEU A 55 7.99 11.48 12.58
N LYS A 56 8.75 10.77 13.42
CA LYS A 56 8.25 9.68 14.26
C LYS A 56 7.14 10.19 15.19
N ASN A 57 6.00 9.49 15.21
CA ASN A 57 4.80 9.81 16.00
C ASN A 57 4.09 11.13 15.65
N ILE A 58 4.55 11.88 14.64
CA ILE A 58 3.85 13.09 14.16
C ILE A 58 2.75 12.68 13.18
N GLY A 59 3.12 11.86 12.19
CA GLY A 59 2.23 11.50 11.09
C GLY A 59 1.72 12.74 10.32
N ILE A 60 0.68 12.54 9.51
CA ILE A 60 -0.06 13.60 8.83
C ILE A 60 -1.36 13.85 9.58
N GLY A 61 -1.46 15.02 10.20
CA GLY A 61 -2.65 15.43 10.96
C GLY A 61 -2.77 14.72 12.32
N LYS A 62 -3.55 15.33 13.22
CA LYS A 62 -3.84 14.76 14.55
C LYS A 62 -4.97 13.71 14.44
N PRO A 63 -5.03 12.69 15.31
CA PRO A 63 -6.08 11.67 15.29
C PRO A 63 -7.50 12.25 15.14
N ALA A 64 -7.81 13.32 15.89
CA ALA A 64 -9.11 13.99 15.85
C ALA A 64 -9.45 14.67 14.50
N THR A 65 -8.46 14.91 13.63
CA THR A 65 -8.63 15.66 12.37
C THR A 65 -8.55 14.78 11.12
N ARG A 66 -8.10 13.52 11.24
CA ARG A 66 -7.83 12.67 10.06
C ARG A 66 -9.08 12.40 9.24
N ALA A 67 -10.22 12.18 9.90
CA ALA A 67 -11.51 12.02 9.22
C ALA A 67 -11.86 13.25 8.38
N SER A 68 -11.74 14.46 8.93
CA SER A 68 -12.03 15.71 8.22
C SER A 68 -11.06 15.98 7.06
N ILE A 69 -9.80 15.57 7.21
CA ILE A 69 -8.78 15.67 6.14
C ILE A 69 -9.10 14.76 4.97
N ILE A 70 -9.67 13.57 5.21
CA ILE A 70 -10.11 12.65 4.15
C ILE A 70 -11.44 13.13 3.53
N GLU A 71 -12.35 13.67 4.35
CA GLU A 71 -13.66 14.10 3.87
C GLU A 71 -13.59 15.33 2.96
N THR A 72 -12.78 16.32 3.32
CA THR A 72 -12.64 17.58 2.56
C THR A 72 -12.36 17.36 1.06
N PRO A 73 -11.36 16.55 0.65
CA PRO A 73 -11.11 16.29 -0.76
C PRO A 73 -12.21 15.46 -1.44
N SER A 74 -12.97 14.65 -0.69
CA SER A 74 -14.16 13.99 -1.22
C SER A 74 -15.25 15.03 -1.53
N THR A 75 -15.58 15.93 -0.59
CA THR A 75 -16.56 17.01 -0.80
C THR A 75 -16.17 17.95 -1.95
N ARG A 76 -14.87 18.12 -2.20
CA ARG A 76 -14.34 18.98 -3.28
C ARG A 76 -14.21 18.27 -4.64
N ASN A 77 -14.66 17.03 -4.76
CA ASN A 77 -14.59 16.18 -5.95
C ASN A 77 -13.16 15.92 -6.46
N TYR A 78 -12.21 15.70 -5.55
CA TYR A 78 -10.87 15.22 -5.93
C TYR A 78 -10.82 13.69 -6.06
N PHE A 79 -11.65 12.97 -5.31
CA PHE A 79 -11.90 11.55 -5.49
C PHE A 79 -13.35 11.22 -5.14
N ARG A 80 -13.80 10.03 -5.56
CA ARG A 80 -15.10 9.47 -5.20
C ARG A 80 -14.93 8.12 -4.51
N ARG A 81 -15.91 7.77 -3.67
CA ARG A 81 -16.01 6.45 -3.06
C ARG A 81 -16.75 5.52 -4.02
N ASP A 82 -16.19 4.35 -4.27
CA ASP A 82 -16.86 3.27 -4.97
C ASP A 82 -16.70 2.00 -4.13
N LYS A 83 -17.81 1.58 -3.50
CA LYS A 83 -17.82 0.52 -2.49
C LYS A 83 -16.79 0.81 -1.38
N HIS A 84 -15.69 0.06 -1.33
CA HIS A 84 -14.61 0.22 -0.35
C HIS A 84 -13.37 0.90 -0.92
N SER A 85 -13.38 1.24 -2.21
CA SER A 85 -12.24 1.79 -2.93
C SER A 85 -12.40 3.29 -3.17
N LEU A 86 -11.28 3.99 -3.14
CA LEU A 86 -11.19 5.41 -3.47
C LEU A 86 -10.75 5.55 -4.94
N ILE A 87 -11.62 6.12 -5.77
CA ILE A 87 -11.35 6.34 -7.19
C ILE A 87 -11.01 7.82 -7.40
N PRO A 88 -9.79 8.15 -7.88
CA PRO A 88 -9.43 9.53 -8.17
C PRO A 88 -10.33 10.10 -9.27
N ALA A 89 -10.79 11.34 -9.08
CA ALA A 89 -11.53 12.08 -10.10
C ALA A 89 -10.55 12.82 -11.02
N GLU A 90 -11.00 13.20 -12.21
CA GLU A 90 -10.18 13.93 -13.19
C GLU A 90 -9.55 15.20 -12.59
N LYS A 91 -10.33 15.97 -11.83
CA LYS A 91 -9.85 17.15 -11.10
C LYS A 91 -8.71 16.83 -10.12
N GLY A 92 -8.79 15.70 -9.41
CA GLY A 92 -7.73 15.24 -8.51
C GLY A 92 -6.45 14.90 -9.26
N LEU A 93 -6.58 14.19 -10.38
CA LEU A 93 -5.46 13.83 -11.25
C LEU A 93 -4.76 15.08 -11.79
N GLN A 94 -5.51 16.04 -12.32
CA GLN A 94 -4.95 17.28 -12.88
C GLN A 94 -4.16 18.07 -11.83
N VAL A 95 -4.66 18.20 -10.60
CA VAL A 95 -3.95 18.92 -9.53
C VAL A 95 -2.63 18.23 -9.19
N VAL A 96 -2.63 16.91 -9.05
CA VAL A 96 -1.40 16.15 -8.75
C VAL A 96 -0.41 16.25 -9.90
N GLN A 97 -0.87 16.05 -11.14
CA GLN A 97 -0.03 16.17 -12.34
C GLN A 97 0.60 17.56 -12.48
N HIS A 98 -0.19 18.61 -12.28
CA HIS A 98 0.31 19.98 -12.31
C HIS A 98 1.37 20.23 -11.23
N LYS A 99 1.15 19.75 -10.00
CA LYS A 99 2.14 19.87 -8.91
C LYS A 99 3.44 19.12 -9.20
N LEU A 100 3.34 17.91 -9.77
CA LEU A 100 4.51 17.13 -10.18
C LEU A 100 5.29 17.81 -11.30
N PHE A 101 4.60 18.43 -12.25
CA PHE A 101 5.21 19.18 -13.32
C PHE A 101 5.98 20.41 -12.80
N CYS A 102 5.35 21.24 -11.97
CA CYS A 102 6.02 22.41 -11.39
C CYS A 102 7.27 22.03 -10.55
N ARG A 103 7.22 20.91 -9.83
CA ARG A 103 8.39 20.45 -9.06
C ARG A 103 9.59 20.07 -9.94
N HIS A 104 9.34 19.60 -11.16
CA HIS A 104 10.42 19.29 -12.12
C HIS A 104 10.96 20.52 -12.83
N GLN A 105 10.18 21.60 -12.98
CA GLN A 105 10.65 22.83 -13.62
C GLN A 105 11.48 23.73 -12.70
N HIS A 106 11.47 23.48 -11.40
CA HIS A 106 12.23 24.24 -10.39
C HIS A 106 13.39 23.43 -9.76
N LYS A 107 13.81 22.34 -10.41
CA LYS A 107 15.07 21.64 -10.11
C LYS A 107 16.01 21.76 -11.31
#